data_AF-A0A087UWQ3-F1
#
_entry.id   AF-A0A087UWQ3-F1
#
_cell.length_a   1.000
_cell.length_b   1.000
_cell.length_c   1.000
_cell.angle_alpha   90.00
_cell.angle_beta   90.00
_cell.angle_gamma   90.00
#
_symmetry.space_group_name_H-M   'P 1'
#
loop_
_entity.id
_entity.type
_entity.pdbx_description
1 polymer ?
#
loop_
_entity_poly.entity_id
_entity_poly.type
_entity_poly.pdbx_seq_one_letter_code
_entity_poly.pdbx_strand_id
1 'polypeptide(L)'
;MMVWFFSFRMRIYIAFVLAECICINLGLGAYPESSCPKPGAGPTSIHGLRFDDEDSSALKKVTYNFECIRCMDEFASEFRPTIREGIRYWNMTVQYWLAIYIYRKTDASKPVKMTVTMFVSAIWHGVRPGYYFSLLGTPLLLIAEIEVEKAFRKNIKGHW
;
A
#
# COMPACT_ATOMS: atom_id res chain seq x y z
N MET A 1 -24.46 -15.11 -1.21
CA MET A 1 -23.70 -13.84 -1.12
C MET A 1 -22.27 -14.06 -0.60
N MET A 2 -22.08 -14.71 0.54
CA MET A 2 -20.75 -14.88 1.19
C MET A 2 -19.73 -15.67 0.35
N VAL A 3 -20.15 -16.75 -0.32
CA VAL A 3 -19.27 -17.54 -1.19
C VAL A 3 -18.76 -16.71 -2.37
N TRP A 4 -19.62 -15.88 -2.98
CA TRP A 4 -19.23 -15.02 -4.11
C TRP A 4 -18.19 -13.97 -3.71
N PHE A 5 -18.36 -13.32 -2.56
CA PHE A 5 -17.38 -12.37 -2.03
C PHE A 5 -16.05 -13.04 -1.70
N PHE A 6 -16.11 -14.22 -1.06
CA PHE A 6 -14.92 -15.00 -0.77
C PHE A 6 -14.17 -15.38 -2.05
N SER A 7 -14.88 -15.94 -3.05
CA SER A 7 -14.28 -16.32 -4.34
C SER A 7 -13.68 -15.12 -5.08
N PHE A 8 -14.37 -13.98 -5.11
CA PHE A 8 -13.86 -12.77 -5.73
C PHE A 8 -12.58 -12.29 -5.05
N ARG A 9 -12.56 -12.28 -3.71
CA ARG A 9 -11.40 -11.90 -2.92
C ARG A 9 -10.21 -12.82 -3.15
N MET A 10 -10.42 -14.14 -3.08
CA MET A 10 -9.33 -15.11 -3.31
C MET A 10 -8.74 -14.98 -4.71
N ARG A 11 -9.55 -14.66 -5.73
CA ARG A 11 -9.04 -14.39 -7.09
C ARG A 11 -8.08 -13.21 -7.12
N ILE A 12 -8.37 -12.15 -6.38
CA ILE A 12 -7.49 -10.98 -6.30
C ILE A 12 -6.18 -11.33 -5.61
N TYR A 13 -6.22 -12.05 -4.49
CA TYR A 13 -5.01 -12.48 -3.79
C TYR A 13 -4.11 -13.35 -4.65
N ILE A 14 -4.69 -14.37 -5.29
CA ILE A 14 -3.94 -15.24 -6.21
C ILE A 14 -3.32 -14.42 -7.34
N ALA A 15 -4.04 -13.44 -7.89
CA ALA A 15 -3.52 -12.59 -8.95
C ALA A 15 -2.31 -11.74 -8.48
N PHE A 16 -2.38 -11.13 -7.29
CA PHE A 16 -1.26 -10.36 -6.76
C PHE A 16 -0.05 -11.23 -6.43
N VAL A 17 -0.24 -12.35 -5.73
CA VAL A 17 0.85 -13.27 -5.39
C VAL A 17 1.53 -13.81 -6.64
N LEU A 18 0.76 -14.24 -7.66
CA LEU A 18 1.34 -14.74 -8.91
C LEU A 18 2.11 -13.65 -9.66
N ALA A 19 1.61 -12.42 -9.69
CA ALA A 19 2.32 -11.30 -10.31
C ALA A 19 3.65 -11.03 -9.59
N GLU A 20 3.66 -11.05 -8.26
CA GLU A 20 4.88 -10.91 -7.46
C GLU A 20 5.88 -12.05 -7.73
N CYS A 21 5.42 -13.31 -7.77
CA CYS A 21 6.26 -14.45 -8.11
C CYS A 21 6.89 -14.33 -9.51
N ILE A 22 6.14 -13.84 -10.50
CA ILE A 22 6.67 -13.60 -11.85
C ILE A 22 7.77 -12.54 -11.81
N CYS A 23 7.56 -11.43 -11.10
CA CYS A 23 8.57 -10.39 -10.94
C CYS A 23 9.83 -10.92 -10.25
N ILE A 24 9.68 -11.73 -9.18
CA ILE A 24 10.81 -12.36 -8.49
C ILE A 24 11.59 -13.29 -9.42
N ASN A 25 10.89 -14.14 -10.19
CA ASN A 25 11.52 -15.05 -11.15
C ASN A 25 12.30 -14.33 -12.26
N LEU A 26 11.85 -13.13 -12.65
CA LEU A 26 12.55 -12.28 -13.62
C LEU A 26 13.66 -11.43 -12.98
N GLY A 27 13.86 -11.52 -11.67
CA GLY A 27 14.82 -10.69 -10.92
C GLY A 27 14.39 -9.22 -10.82
N LEU A 28 13.12 -8.90 -11.12
CA LEU A 28 12.61 -7.54 -11.02
C LEU A 28 12.42 -7.13 -9.57
N GLY A 29 12.88 -5.93 -9.23
CA GLY A 29 12.78 -5.41 -7.87
C GLY A 29 13.76 -6.02 -6.87
N ALA A 30 14.74 -6.81 -7.35
CA ALA A 30 15.84 -7.30 -6.51
C ALA A 30 16.73 -6.11 -6.11
N TYR A 31 16.57 -5.62 -4.88
CA TYR A 31 17.45 -4.60 -4.32
C TYR A 31 18.25 -5.16 -3.14
N PRO A 32 19.47 -4.66 -2.90
CA PRO A 32 20.21 -4.98 -1.68
C PRO A 32 19.38 -4.63 -0.45
N GLU A 33 19.38 -5.49 0.57
CA GLU A 33 18.64 -5.22 1.80
C GLU A 33 19.09 -3.91 2.48
N SER A 34 20.37 -3.58 2.37
CA SER A 34 20.98 -2.31 2.83
C SER A 34 20.34 -1.05 2.22
N SER A 35 19.70 -1.17 1.06
CA SER A 35 19.03 -0.05 0.38
C SER A 35 17.62 0.24 0.92
N CYS A 36 17.13 -0.56 1.87
CA CYS A 36 15.81 -0.45 2.49
C CYS A 36 14.69 -0.28 1.44
N PRO A 37 14.48 -1.26 0.54
CA PRO A 37 13.46 -1.16 -0.49
C PRO A 37 12.06 -1.10 0.14
N LYS A 38 11.19 -0.25 -0.41
CA LYS A 38 9.79 -0.13 0.04
C LYS A 38 8.81 -0.32 -1.13
N PRO A 39 7.61 -0.84 -0.88
CA PRO A 39 6.58 -1.04 -1.90
C PRO A 39 6.36 0.22 -2.75
N GLY A 40 6.57 0.10 -4.06
CA GLY A 40 6.43 1.18 -5.05
C GLY A 40 7.55 2.23 -5.04
N ALA A 41 8.19 2.49 -3.89
CA ALA A 41 9.24 3.50 -3.77
C ALA A 41 10.62 3.02 -4.27
N GLY A 42 10.85 1.71 -4.28
CA GLY A 42 12.17 1.16 -4.57
C GLY A 42 13.14 1.44 -3.42
N PRO A 43 14.46 1.54 -3.70
CA PRO A 43 15.49 1.72 -2.69
C PRO A 43 15.40 3.13 -2.08
N THR A 44 15.20 3.19 -0.76
CA THR A 44 15.09 4.47 -0.04
C THR A 44 16.45 4.99 0.43
N SER A 45 17.43 4.10 0.65
CA SER A 45 18.78 4.44 1.07
C SER A 45 19.75 4.32 -0.10
N ILE A 46 20.26 5.46 -0.57
CA ILE A 46 21.27 5.52 -1.65
C ILE A 46 22.60 4.90 -1.18
N HIS A 47 22.92 5.02 0.11
CA HIS A 47 24.17 4.49 0.66
C HIS A 47 24.24 2.96 0.57
N GLY A 48 23.09 2.28 0.63
CA GLY A 48 23.01 0.82 0.47
C GLY A 48 23.11 0.33 -0.97
N LEU A 49 23.05 1.24 -1.95
CA LEU A 49 23.24 0.92 -3.37
C LEU A 49 24.70 1.09 -3.82
N ARG A 50 25.54 1.71 -2.99
CA ARG A 50 26.95 1.89 -3.31
C ARG A 50 27.68 0.57 -3.08
N PHE A 51 28.07 -0.06 -4.17
CA PHE A 51 29.04 -1.14 -4.19
C PHE A 51 30.34 -0.56 -4.73
N ASP A 52 31.46 -0.82 -4.06
CA ASP A 52 32.75 -0.48 -4.64
C ASP A 52 33.00 -1.46 -5.81
N ASP A 53 33.18 -0.91 -7.01
CA ASP A 53 33.20 -1.65 -8.29
C ASP A 53 34.28 -2.75 -8.38
N GLU A 54 35.25 -2.75 -7.46
CA GLU A 54 36.38 -3.69 -7.47
C GLU A 54 36.05 -5.08 -6.92
N ASP A 55 34.96 -5.24 -6.16
CA ASP A 55 34.69 -6.50 -5.45
C ASP A 55 33.46 -7.24 -6.00
N SER A 56 33.61 -7.81 -7.21
CA SER A 56 32.62 -8.75 -7.79
C SER A 56 32.31 -9.95 -6.88
N SER A 57 33.18 -10.24 -5.90
CA SER A 57 32.95 -11.27 -4.89
C SER A 57 31.99 -10.82 -3.79
N ALA A 58 31.95 -9.52 -3.47
CA ALA A 58 31.03 -8.93 -2.52
C ALA A 58 29.58 -8.98 -3.03
N LEU A 59 29.35 -8.70 -4.32
CA LEU A 59 28.04 -8.78 -4.97
C LEU A 59 27.36 -10.16 -4.82
N LYS A 60 28.14 -11.26 -4.85
CA LYS A 60 27.60 -12.61 -4.66
C LYS A 60 27.16 -12.93 -3.22
N LYS A 61 27.62 -12.15 -2.23
CA LYS A 61 27.28 -12.32 -0.80
C LYS A 61 26.12 -11.43 -0.35
N VAL A 62 25.68 -10.48 -1.19
CA VAL A 62 24.62 -9.56 -0.83
C VAL A 62 23.29 -10.29 -0.76
N THR A 63 22.56 -10.07 0.35
CA THR A 63 21.19 -10.53 0.48
C THR A 63 20.27 -9.55 -0.23
N TYR A 64 19.47 -10.07 -1.17
CA TYR A 64 18.51 -9.28 -1.93
C TYR A 64 17.12 -9.33 -1.30
N ASN A 65 16.42 -8.21 -1.39
CA ASN A 65 15.07 -8.02 -0.90
C ASN A 65 14.17 -7.52 -2.05
N PHE A 66 12.99 -8.13 -2.18
CA PHE A 66 11.99 -7.86 -3.22
C PHE A 66 10.80 -7.04 -2.72
N GLU A 67 10.86 -6.46 -1.52
CA GLU A 67 9.73 -5.74 -0.90
C GLU A 67 9.22 -4.58 -1.76
N CYS A 68 10.03 -4.04 -2.69
CA CYS A 68 9.60 -2.95 -3.56
C CYS A 68 8.49 -3.32 -4.55
N ILE A 69 8.41 -4.58 -4.97
CA ILE A 69 7.39 -5.08 -5.89
C ILE A 69 6.18 -5.66 -5.15
N ARG A 70 6.28 -5.79 -3.82
CA ARG A 70 5.18 -6.29 -2.99
C ARG A 70 3.99 -5.35 -3.08
N CYS A 71 2.91 -5.84 -3.65
CA CYS A 71 1.67 -5.11 -3.88
C CYS A 71 0.68 -5.31 -2.74
N MET A 72 0.69 -6.46 -2.07
CA MET A 72 -0.27 -6.77 -1.01
C MET A 72 0.37 -7.49 0.18
N ASP A 73 -0.19 -7.26 1.36
CA ASP A 73 -0.05 -8.17 2.50
C ASP A 73 -1.45 -8.61 2.92
N GLU A 74 -1.83 -9.83 2.52
CA GLU A 74 -3.19 -10.35 2.68
C GLU A 74 -3.54 -10.50 4.16
N PHE A 75 -2.59 -10.97 4.97
CA PHE A 75 -2.81 -11.16 6.39
C PHE A 75 -2.99 -9.82 7.09
N ALA A 76 -2.10 -8.86 6.84
CA ALA A 76 -2.19 -7.54 7.44
C ALA A 76 -3.39 -6.74 6.89
N SER A 77 -3.79 -6.95 5.64
CA SER A 77 -4.97 -6.27 5.09
C SER A 77 -6.28 -6.73 5.76
N GLU A 78 -6.36 -7.99 6.16
CA GLU A 78 -7.57 -8.62 6.70
C GLU A 78 -7.67 -8.58 8.23
N PHE A 79 -6.56 -8.84 8.92
CA PHE A 79 -6.58 -9.09 10.37
C PHE A 79 -6.11 -7.90 11.19
N ARG A 80 -5.75 -6.77 10.57
CA ARG A 80 -5.47 -5.55 11.32
C ARG A 80 -6.77 -4.99 11.92
N PRO A 81 -6.74 -4.51 13.17
CA PRO A 81 -7.94 -4.11 13.90
C PRO A 81 -8.58 -2.82 13.37
N THR A 82 -7.83 -2.01 12.61
CA THR A 82 -8.29 -0.72 12.09
C THR A 82 -8.44 -0.76 10.57
N ILE A 83 -9.46 -0.07 10.06
CA ILE A 83 -9.71 0.12 8.62
C ILE A 83 -8.50 0.80 7.99
N ARG A 84 -7.93 1.82 8.67
CA ARG A 84 -6.72 2.51 8.20
C ARG A 84 -5.55 1.55 8.00
N GLU A 85 -5.29 0.65 8.94
CA GLU A 85 -4.20 -0.32 8.81
C GLU A 85 -4.50 -1.33 7.71
N GLY A 86 -5.72 -1.89 7.66
CA GLY A 86 -6.10 -2.86 6.63
C GLY A 86 -5.93 -2.32 5.21
N ILE A 87 -6.34 -1.07 4.97
CA ILE A 87 -6.15 -0.38 3.69
C ILE A 87 -4.67 -0.15 3.40
N ARG A 88 -3.82 0.14 4.41
CA ARG A 88 -2.40 0.43 4.20
C ARG A 88 -1.63 -0.74 3.55
N TYR A 89 -2.09 -1.96 3.77
CA TYR A 89 -1.49 -3.18 3.25
C TYR A 89 -2.15 -3.69 1.96
N TRP A 90 -3.15 -2.95 1.45
CA TRP A 90 -3.85 -3.27 0.22
C TRP A 90 -3.29 -2.49 -0.97
N ASN A 91 -2.75 -3.15 -2.00
CA ASN A 91 -2.32 -2.49 -3.24
C ASN A 91 -1.31 -1.34 -3.00
N MET A 92 -0.27 -1.66 -2.22
CA MET A 92 0.73 -0.73 -1.69
C MET A 92 1.49 0.03 -2.77
N THR A 93 1.80 -0.61 -3.90
CA THR A 93 2.49 0.01 -5.04
C THR A 93 1.62 1.09 -5.71
N VAL A 94 0.33 0.83 -5.90
CA VAL A 94 -0.64 1.82 -6.40
C VAL A 94 -0.87 2.93 -5.39
N GLN A 95 -0.94 2.61 -4.09
CA GLN A 95 -1.02 3.63 -3.04
C GLN A 95 0.19 4.56 -3.08
N TYR A 96 1.39 4.02 -3.25
CA TYR A 96 2.60 4.83 -3.42
C TYR A 96 2.52 5.73 -4.66
N TRP A 97 2.09 5.18 -5.79
CA TRP A 97 1.89 5.94 -7.03
C TRP A 97 0.90 7.10 -6.84
N LEU A 98 -0.27 6.83 -6.25
CA LEU A 98 -1.26 7.85 -5.91
C LEU A 98 -0.71 8.91 -4.95
N ALA A 99 0.09 8.49 -3.97
CA ALA A 99 0.68 9.39 -3.00
C ALA A 99 1.67 10.37 -3.64
N ILE A 100 2.57 9.87 -4.51
CA ILE A 100 3.61 10.68 -5.16
C ILE A 100 3.03 11.58 -6.25
N TYR A 101 2.19 11.04 -7.12
CA TYR A 101 1.77 11.75 -8.33
C TYR A 101 0.49 12.58 -8.15
N ILE A 102 -0.40 12.20 -7.22
CA ILE A 102 -1.68 12.88 -7.04
C ILE A 102 -1.72 13.63 -5.71
N TYR A 103 -1.63 12.89 -4.59
CA TYR A 103 -1.84 13.46 -3.25
C TYR A 103 -0.83 14.56 -2.92
N ARG A 104 0.48 14.31 -3.12
CA ARG A 104 1.55 15.28 -2.82
C ARG A 104 1.57 16.46 -3.79
N LYS A 105 1.09 16.28 -5.03
CA LYS A 105 1.06 17.31 -6.07
C LYS A 105 -0.17 18.20 -5.99
N THR A 106 -1.24 17.75 -5.34
CA THR A 106 -2.44 18.56 -5.14
C THR A 106 -2.18 19.61 -4.05
N ASP A 107 -2.30 20.89 -4.38
CA ASP A 107 -2.18 21.99 -3.43
C ASP A 107 -3.57 22.41 -2.91
N ALA A 108 -3.98 21.81 -1.79
CA ALA A 108 -5.30 21.98 -1.19
C ALA A 108 -5.28 21.52 0.29
N SER A 109 -6.40 21.67 0.99
CA SER A 109 -6.54 21.10 2.34
C SER A 109 -6.49 19.57 2.32
N LYS A 110 -6.03 18.95 3.42
CA LYS A 110 -5.96 17.47 3.56
C LYS A 110 -7.23 16.72 3.11
N PRO A 111 -8.46 17.10 3.51
CA PRO A 111 -9.66 16.40 3.06
C PRO A 111 -9.86 16.50 1.55
N VAL A 112 -9.59 17.68 0.95
CA VAL A 112 -9.68 17.85 -0.51
C VAL A 112 -8.64 16.99 -1.23
N LYS A 113 -7.39 16.94 -0.74
CA LYS A 113 -6.35 16.07 -1.30
C LYS A 113 -6.77 14.60 -1.27
N MET A 114 -7.35 14.14 -0.16
CA MET A 114 -7.84 12.75 -0.03
C MET A 114 -8.98 12.46 -1.01
N THR A 115 -9.97 13.35 -1.10
CA THR A 115 -11.09 13.21 -2.04
C THR A 115 -10.63 13.19 -3.48
N VAL A 116 -9.74 14.10 -3.89
CA VAL A 116 -9.17 14.13 -5.25
C VAL A 116 -8.41 12.84 -5.53
N THR A 117 -7.59 12.37 -4.59
CA THR A 117 -6.82 11.12 -4.77
C THR A 117 -7.74 9.91 -4.95
N MET A 118 -8.80 9.78 -4.14
CA MET A 118 -9.76 8.70 -4.26
C MET A 118 -10.66 8.82 -5.49
N PHE A 119 -10.93 10.05 -5.94
CA PHE A 119 -11.63 10.29 -7.21
C PHE A 119 -10.82 9.83 -8.41
N VAL A 120 -9.52 10.17 -8.45
CA VAL A 120 -8.59 9.67 -9.48
C VAL A 120 -8.49 8.15 -9.43
N SER A 121 -8.43 7.57 -8.22
CA SER A 121 -8.48 6.12 -8.05
C SER A 121 -9.77 5.52 -8.62
N ALA A 122 -10.93 6.15 -8.41
CA ALA A 122 -12.21 5.69 -8.97
C ALA A 122 -12.22 5.71 -10.50
N ILE A 123 -11.71 6.79 -11.11
CA ILE A 123 -11.57 6.87 -12.58
C ILE A 123 -10.68 5.74 -13.09
N TRP A 124 -9.58 5.44 -12.41
CA TRP A 124 -8.67 4.34 -12.79
C TRP A 124 -9.36 2.97 -12.82
N HIS A 125 -10.34 2.74 -11.94
CA HIS A 125 -11.12 1.50 -11.92
C HIS A 125 -12.22 1.46 -12.99
N GLY A 126 -12.64 2.62 -13.50
CA GLY A 126 -13.55 2.79 -14.62
C GLY A 126 -14.77 3.68 -14.32
N VAL A 127 -15.65 3.84 -15.31
CA VAL A 127 -16.77 4.79 -15.26
C VAL A 127 -18.05 4.24 -14.58
N ARG A 128 -18.00 3.04 -14.01
CA ARG A 128 -19.17 2.44 -13.34
C ARG A 128 -19.43 3.16 -12.01
N PRO A 129 -20.69 3.54 -11.69
CA PRO A 129 -21.01 4.28 -10.46
C PRO A 129 -20.52 3.60 -9.17
N GLY A 130 -20.52 2.27 -9.12
CA GLY A 130 -20.07 1.51 -7.95
C GLY A 130 -18.61 1.79 -7.52
N TYR A 131 -17.73 2.16 -8.46
CA TYR A 131 -16.34 2.53 -8.12
C TYR A 131 -16.27 3.85 -7.36
N TYR A 132 -17.07 4.83 -7.78
CA TYR A 132 -17.13 6.13 -7.12
C TYR A 132 -17.71 5.99 -5.71
N PHE A 133 -18.79 5.24 -5.54
CA PHE A 133 -19.38 5.01 -4.20
C PHE A 133 -18.41 4.33 -3.25
N SER A 134 -17.71 3.28 -3.69
CA SER A 134 -16.78 2.52 -2.84
C SER A 134 -15.51 3.32 -2.49
N LEU A 135 -14.89 3.97 -3.47
CA LEU A 135 -13.61 4.66 -3.25
C LEU A 135 -13.78 6.04 -2.61
N LEU A 136 -14.80 6.82 -3.00
CA LEU A 136 -15.10 8.09 -2.32
C LEU A 136 -15.73 7.88 -0.94
N GLY A 137 -16.32 6.71 -0.68
CA GLY A 137 -16.76 6.31 0.66
C GLY A 137 -15.59 6.06 1.62
N THR A 138 -14.42 5.69 1.12
CA THR A 138 -13.25 5.34 1.94
C THR A 138 -12.79 6.49 2.86
N PRO A 139 -12.61 7.74 2.37
CA PRO A 139 -12.32 8.89 3.24
C PRO A 139 -13.34 9.08 4.37
N LEU A 140 -14.63 8.85 4.12
CA LEU A 140 -15.68 8.99 5.14
C LEU A 140 -15.53 7.94 6.24
N LEU A 141 -15.23 6.69 5.88
CA LEU A 141 -14.94 5.61 6.83
C LEU A 141 -13.72 5.94 7.69
N LEU A 142 -12.65 6.47 7.07
CA LEU A 142 -11.44 6.86 7.80
C LEU A 142 -11.69 8.02 8.77
N ILE A 143 -12.52 8.99 8.39
CA ILE A 143 -12.93 10.09 9.29
C ILE A 143 -13.75 9.54 10.46
N ALA A 144 -14.72 8.67 10.19
CA ALA A 144 -15.53 8.04 11.23
C ALA A 144 -14.66 7.26 12.23
N GLU A 145 -13.69 6.48 11.74
CA GLU A 145 -12.74 5.76 12.57
C GLU A 145 -11.92 6.70 13.49
N ILE A 146 -11.46 7.85 12.96
CA ILE A 146 -10.74 8.85 13.77
C ILE A 146 -11.60 9.36 14.92
N GLU A 147 -12.87 9.68 14.66
CA GLU A 147 -13.77 10.22 15.68
C GLU A 147 -14.13 9.18 16.74
N VAL A 148 -14.34 7.93 16.34
CA VAL A 148 -14.53 6.80 17.28
C VAL A 148 -13.29 6.61 18.16
N GLU A 149 -12.10 6.64 17.57
CA GLU A 149 -10.84 6.49 18.30
C GLU A 149 -10.64 7.64 19.33
N LYS A 150 -10.93 8.87 18.93
CA LYS A 150 -10.88 10.04 19.83
C LYS A 150 -11.87 9.91 20.99
N ALA A 151 -13.11 9.52 20.71
CA ALA A 151 -14.15 9.35 21.73
C ALA A 151 -13.76 8.24 22.72
N PHE A 152 -13.25 7.11 22.22
CA PHE A 152 -12.79 6.00 23.04
C PHE A 152 -11.63 6.41 23.94
N ARG A 153 -10.61 7.09 23.39
CA ARG A 153 -9.47 7.61 24.17
C ARG A 153 -9.91 8.62 25.23
N LYS A 154 -10.88 9.48 24.94
CA LYS A 154 -11.45 10.44 25.91
C LYS A 154 -12.13 9.72 27.06
N ASN A 155 -12.93 8.69 26.78
CA ASN A 155 -13.62 7.91 27.80
C ASN A 155 -12.65 7.15 28.73
N ILE A 156 -11.58 6.56 28.19
CA ILE A 156 -10.55 5.90 29.01
C ILE A 156 -9.84 6.88 29.93
N LYS A 157 -9.49 8.07 29.43
CA LYS A 157 -8.81 9.11 30.22
C LYS A 157 -9.69 9.77 31.27
N GLY A 158 -11.02 9.62 31.18
CA GLY A 158 -11.96 10.16 32.18
C GLY A 158 -12.26 9.22 33.36
N HIS A 159 -11.65 8.02 33.40
CA HIS A 159 -11.84 7.02 34.45
C HIS A 159 -10.57 6.80 35.31
N TRP A 160 -9.60 7.71 35.22
CA TRP A 160 -8.41 7.81 36.07
C TRP A 160 -8.21 9.28 36.45
#